data_AF-A0A534WGR3-F1
#
_entry.id   AF-A0A534WGR3-F1
#
_cell.length_a   1.000
_cell.length_b   1.000
_cell.length_c   1.000
_cell.angle_alpha   90.00
_cell.angle_beta   90.00
_cell.angle_gamma   90.00
#
_symmetry.space_group_name_H-M   'P 1'
#
loop_
_entity.id
_entity.type
_entity.pdbx_description
1 polymer ?
#
loop_
_entity_poly.entity_id
_entity_poly.type
_entity_poly.pdbx_seq_one_letter_code
_entity_poly.pdbx_strand_id
1 'polypeptide(L)'
;YEEVSRGSTGHAEAVLVEFDPAKVSYAQLLHFFWETHDPTSGNAQGPDRGTQYRSAIFTFGAEQQKEAAASREEAQKGLRDPITTEIAPAGPFWIAETYHQQWDERHGSLSCPLPHRARRN
;
A
#
# COMPACT_ATOMS: atom_id res chain seq x y z
N TYR A 1 -5.88 -13.21 -12.07
CA TYR A 1 -6.78 -12.25 -11.40
C TYR A 1 -8.03 -12.93 -10.82
N GLU A 2 -8.70 -13.83 -11.56
CA GLU A 2 -9.95 -14.50 -11.12
C GLU A 2 -9.89 -15.28 -9.79
N GLU A 3 -8.73 -15.81 -9.38
CA GLU A 3 -8.58 -16.48 -8.08
C GLU A 3 -8.37 -15.50 -6.90
N VAL A 4 -7.79 -14.32 -7.15
CA VAL A 4 -7.61 -13.27 -6.13
C VAL A 4 -8.94 -12.53 -5.89
N SER A 5 -9.75 -12.35 -6.94
CA SER A 5 -11.09 -11.72 -6.86
C SER A 5 -12.11 -12.51 -6.03
N ARG A 6 -11.83 -13.77 -5.67
CA ARG A 6 -12.71 -14.61 -4.84
C ARG A 6 -12.49 -14.45 -3.33
N GLY A 7 -11.47 -13.69 -2.91
CA GLY A 7 -11.24 -13.34 -1.50
C GLY A 7 -10.79 -14.49 -0.57
N SER A 8 -10.55 -15.69 -1.10
CA SER A 8 -10.26 -16.91 -0.32
C SER A 8 -8.78 -17.26 -0.18
N THR A 9 -7.87 -16.50 -0.79
CA THR A 9 -6.43 -16.84 -0.86
C THR A 9 -5.55 -16.08 0.14
N GLY A 10 -6.07 -15.02 0.78
CA GLY A 10 -5.29 -14.18 1.72
C GLY A 10 -4.29 -13.22 1.05
N HIS A 11 -4.19 -13.23 -0.28
CA HIS A 11 -3.34 -12.30 -1.02
C HIS A 11 -3.80 -10.84 -0.82
N ALA A 12 -2.84 -9.93 -0.78
CA ALA A 12 -3.06 -8.49 -0.89
C ALA A 12 -2.67 -8.04 -2.30
N GLU A 13 -3.40 -7.09 -2.88
CA GLU A 13 -2.86 -6.35 -4.01
C GLU A 13 -1.67 -5.53 -3.54
N ALA A 14 -0.50 -5.75 -4.16
CA ALA A 14 0.75 -5.15 -3.73
C ALA A 14 1.60 -4.75 -4.94
N VAL A 15 2.35 -3.67 -4.78
CA VAL A 15 3.34 -3.22 -5.77
C VAL A 15 4.74 -3.52 -5.21
N LEU A 16 5.54 -4.26 -5.97
CA LEU A 16 6.95 -4.45 -5.66
C LEU A 16 7.74 -3.27 -6.22
N VAL A 17 8.37 -2.49 -5.33
CA VAL A 17 9.13 -1.29 -5.69
C VAL A 17 10.62 -1.58 -5.58
N GLU A 18 11.32 -1.58 -6.71
CA GLU A 18 12.78 -1.54 -6.75
C GLU A 18 13.24 -0.08 -6.86
N PHE A 19 14.17 0.34 -5.99
CA PHE A 19 14.62 1.72 -5.92
C PHE A 19 16.11 1.83 -5.63
N ASP A 20 16.71 2.94 -6.04
CA ASP A 20 18.10 3.29 -5.79
C ASP A 20 18.21 4.12 -4.49
N PRO A 21 18.80 3.59 -3.40
CA PRO A 21 18.92 4.30 -2.13
C PRO A 21 19.72 5.61 -2.21
N ALA A 22 20.55 5.80 -3.25
CA ALA A 22 21.27 7.05 -3.46
C ALA A 22 20.37 8.17 -4.02
N LYS A 23 19.20 7.83 -4.56
CA LYS A 23 18.23 8.78 -5.14
C LYS A 23 16.97 8.94 -4.31
N VAL A 24 16.49 7.86 -3.71
CA VAL A 24 15.29 7.86 -2.87
C VAL A 24 15.50 6.94 -1.68
N SER A 25 15.21 7.43 -0.48
CA SER A 25 15.30 6.63 0.74
C SER A 25 14.01 5.85 0.99
N TYR A 26 14.12 4.76 1.75
CA TYR A 26 12.95 3.98 2.17
C TYR A 26 11.96 4.85 2.98
N ALA A 27 12.46 5.74 3.83
CA ALA A 27 11.64 6.72 4.55
C ALA A 27 10.83 7.65 3.62
N GLN A 28 11.37 8.05 2.47
CA GLN A 28 10.63 8.85 1.48
C GLN A 28 9.52 8.03 0.83
N LEU A 29 9.76 6.76 0.52
CA LEU A 29 8.73 5.86 0.00
C LEU A 29 7.60 5.64 1.01
N LEU A 30 7.94 5.44 2.29
CA LEU A 30 6.97 5.34 3.38
C LEU A 30 6.16 6.62 3.52
N HIS A 31 6.81 7.79 3.48
CA HIS A 31 6.10 9.07 3.54
C HIS A 31 5.08 9.19 2.40
N PHE A 32 5.49 8.88 1.17
CA PHE A 32 4.60 8.90 0.02
C PHE A 32 3.44 7.91 0.18
N PHE A 33 3.72 6.69 0.63
CA PHE A 33 2.70 5.67 0.92
C PHE A 33 1.60 6.21 1.84
N TRP A 34 1.95 6.87 2.94
CA TRP A 34 0.96 7.44 3.87
C TRP A 34 0.15 8.62 3.29
N GLU A 35 0.66 9.30 2.27
CA GLU A 35 -0.05 10.41 1.61
C GLU A 35 -1.00 9.96 0.49
N THR A 36 -0.79 8.77 -0.08
CA THR A 36 -1.45 8.35 -1.33
C THR A 36 -2.71 7.51 -1.14
N HIS A 37 -3.00 7.04 0.08
CA HIS A 37 -4.16 6.20 0.36
C HIS A 37 -4.74 6.50 1.74
N ASP A 38 -5.94 6.03 2.06
CA ASP A 38 -6.47 6.06 3.42
C ASP A 38 -5.99 4.81 4.19
N PRO A 39 -5.11 4.96 5.21
CA PRO A 39 -4.56 3.85 5.96
C PRO A 39 -5.46 3.34 7.10
N THR A 40 -6.59 4.00 7.33
CA THR A 40 -7.53 3.68 8.44
C THR A 40 -8.69 2.78 7.99
N SER A 41 -8.78 2.52 6.69
CA SER A 41 -9.92 1.88 6.03
C SER A 41 -10.02 0.36 6.15
N GLY A 42 -9.13 -0.31 6.91
CA GLY A 42 -9.17 -1.75 7.14
C GLY A 42 -9.11 -2.57 5.86
N ASN A 43 -10.23 -3.22 5.53
CA ASN A 43 -10.41 -4.06 4.33
C ASN A 43 -11.17 -3.31 3.23
N ALA A 44 -10.89 -2.02 3.06
CA ALA A 44 -11.51 -1.19 2.03
C ALA A 44 -10.56 -0.07 1.62
N GLN A 45 -10.76 0.48 0.43
CA GLN A 45 -10.15 1.73 0.00
C GLN A 45 -11.17 2.48 -0.87
N GLY A 46 -11.70 3.60 -0.40
CA GLY A 46 -12.76 4.32 -1.10
C GLY A 46 -14.02 3.47 -1.35
N PRO A 47 -14.52 3.34 -2.61
CA PRO A 47 -15.69 2.51 -2.93
C PRO A 47 -15.39 1.01 -2.89
N ASP A 48 -14.12 0.61 -2.91
CA ASP A 48 -13.70 -0.78 -3.03
C ASP A 48 -13.66 -1.46 -1.65
N ARG A 49 -14.36 -2.60 -1.53
CA ARG A 49 -14.47 -3.37 -0.28
C ARG A 49 -13.98 -4.80 -0.50
N GLY A 50 -13.05 -5.26 0.33
CA GLY A 50 -12.48 -6.60 0.27
C GLY A 50 -11.12 -6.67 0.97
N THR A 51 -10.78 -7.83 1.54
CA THR A 51 -9.48 -8.09 2.20
C THR A 51 -8.29 -7.91 1.25
N GLN A 52 -8.52 -8.01 -0.06
CA GLN A 52 -7.51 -7.74 -1.09
C GLN A 52 -7.06 -6.26 -1.15
N TYR A 53 -7.91 -5.31 -0.72
CA TYR A 53 -7.65 -3.86 -0.78
C TYR A 53 -7.13 -3.30 0.55
N ARG A 54 -6.71 -4.18 1.47
CA ARG A 54 -6.18 -3.75 2.76
C ARG A 54 -4.87 -3.00 2.57
N SER A 55 -4.67 -1.98 3.39
CA SER A 55 -3.37 -1.31 3.48
C SER A 55 -2.34 -2.27 4.08
N ALA A 56 -1.22 -2.48 3.38
CA ALA A 56 -0.14 -3.36 3.82
C ALA A 56 1.23 -2.84 3.38
N ILE A 57 2.23 -3.02 4.24
CA ILE A 57 3.64 -2.79 3.96
C ILE A 57 4.38 -4.12 4.17
N PHE A 58 4.93 -4.65 3.09
CA PHE A 58 5.77 -5.85 3.11
C PHE A 58 7.25 -5.46 3.10
N THR A 59 8.00 -5.94 4.07
CA THR A 59 9.37 -5.47 4.36
C THR A 59 10.43 -6.53 4.07
N PHE A 60 11.58 -6.09 3.55
CA PHE A 60 12.77 -6.92 3.35
C PHE A 60 13.77 -6.67 4.49
N GLY A 61 13.80 -7.58 5.45
CA GLY A 61 14.71 -7.54 6.58
C GLY A 61 14.26 -6.66 7.76
N ALA A 62 15.00 -6.76 8.86
CA ALA A 62 14.61 -6.14 10.13
C ALA A 62 14.71 -4.60 10.14
N GLU A 63 15.60 -4.03 9.32
CA GLU A 63 15.79 -2.58 9.23
C GLU A 63 14.54 -1.91 8.63
N GLN A 64 14.07 -2.40 7.48
CA GLN A 64 12.82 -1.92 6.88
C GLN A 64 11.62 -2.14 7.80
N GLN A 65 11.56 -3.28 8.51
CA GLN A 65 10.48 -3.52 9.46
C GLN A 65 10.44 -2.47 10.59
N LYS A 66 11.61 -2.11 11.12
CA LYS A 66 11.74 -1.08 12.14
C LYS A 66 11.36 0.31 11.61
N GLU A 67 11.84 0.68 10.43
CA GLU A 67 11.52 1.96 9.79
C GLU A 67 10.03 2.09 9.45
N ALA A 68 9.43 1.02 8.91
CA ALA A 68 8.00 0.98 8.61
C ALA A 68 7.16 1.16 9.87
N ALA A 69 7.51 0.46 10.96
CA ALA A 69 6.82 0.60 12.24
C ALA A 69 6.92 2.02 12.81
N ALA A 70 8.11 2.61 12.80
CA ALA A 70 8.32 4.00 13.24
C ALA A 70 7.55 5.00 12.38
N SER A 71 7.50 4.80 11.06
CA SER A 71 6.74 5.67 10.15
C SER A 71 5.23 5.60 10.41
N ARG A 72 4.70 4.42 10.76
CA ARG A 72 3.29 4.25 11.13
C ARG A 72 2.96 5.02 12.40
N GLU A 73 3.83 4.95 13.41
CA GLU A 73 3.65 5.71 14.65
C GLU A 73 3.66 7.21 14.41
N GLU A 74 4.52 7.70 13.50
CA GLU A 74 4.54 9.10 13.10
C GLU A 74 3.28 9.50 12.33
N ALA A 75 2.87 8.70 11.35
CA ALA A 75 1.67 8.94 10.55
C ALA A 75 0.39 8.96 11.42
N GLN A 76 0.31 8.07 12.43
CA GLN A 76 -0.84 7.99 13.34
C GLN A 76 -1.09 9.31 14.09
N LYS A 77 -0.05 10.09 14.40
CA LYS A 77 -0.20 11.38 15.11
C LYS A 77 -1.03 12.39 14.32
N GLY A 78 -1.04 12.28 12.99
CA GLY A 78 -1.80 13.14 12.09
C GLY A 78 -3.24 12.68 11.85
N LEU A 79 -3.62 11.50 12.34
CA LEU A 79 -4.90 10.85 12.06
C LEU A 79 -5.71 10.65 13.34
N ARG A 80 -7.02 10.86 13.25
CA ARG A 80 -7.95 10.61 14.37
C ARG A 80 -8.23 9.12 14.54
N ASP A 81 -8.43 8.43 13.43
CA ASP A 81 -8.77 7.02 13.41
C ASP A 81 -7.49 6.16 13.44
N PRO A 82 -7.55 4.96 14.04
CA PRO A 82 -6.39 4.08 14.12
C PRO A 82 -6.00 3.57 12.74
N ILE A 83 -4.69 3.59 12.44
CA ILE A 83 -4.12 2.99 11.25
C ILE A 83 -4.30 1.47 11.33
N THR A 84 -4.88 0.91 10.27
CA THR A 84 -5.10 -0.54 10.12
C THR A 84 -4.05 -1.21 9.24
N THR A 85 -3.05 -0.48 8.76
CA THR A 85 -1.99 -0.98 7.89
C THR A 85 -1.24 -2.15 8.51
N GLU A 86 -1.25 -3.28 7.81
CA GLU A 86 -0.47 -4.46 8.14
C GLU A 86 1.02 -4.21 7.83
N ILE A 87 1.92 -4.55 8.77
CA ILE A 87 3.38 -4.50 8.52
C ILE A 87 3.91 -5.92 8.75
N ALA A 88 4.37 -6.56 7.68
CA ALA A 88 4.82 -7.95 7.71
C ALA A 88 6.11 -8.15 6.89
N PRO A 89 6.87 -9.23 7.13
CA PRO A 89 7.94 -9.63 6.22
C PRO A 89 7.38 -9.95 4.84
N ALA A 90 8.11 -9.58 3.78
CA ALA A 90 7.73 -9.94 2.42
C ALA A 90 7.78 -11.47 2.23
N GLY A 91 6.64 -12.05 1.84
CA GLY A 91 6.55 -13.43 1.35
C GLY A 91 6.98 -13.53 -0.12
N PRO A 92 6.72 -14.67 -0.79
CA PRO A 92 6.89 -14.73 -2.23
C PRO A 92 6.02 -13.67 -2.92
N PHE A 93 6.43 -13.20 -4.10
CA PHE A 93 5.68 -12.23 -4.87
C PHE A 93 5.28 -12.86 -6.21
N TRP A 94 3.98 -12.84 -6.51
CA TRP A 94 3.42 -13.39 -7.74
C TRP A 94 3.08 -12.24 -8.66
N ILE A 95 3.81 -12.14 -9.77
CA ILE A 95 3.61 -11.10 -10.77
C ILE A 95 2.19 -11.26 -11.35
N ALA A 96 1.37 -10.23 -11.22
CA ALA A 96 0.05 -10.19 -11.84
C ALA A 96 0.16 -10.26 -13.37
N GLU A 97 -0.90 -10.77 -14.02
CA GLU A 97 -1.00 -10.88 -15.47
C GLU A 97 -0.65 -9.56 -16.17
N THR A 98 0.00 -9.63 -17.34
CA THR A 98 0.57 -8.49 -18.07
C THR A 98 -0.42 -7.38 -18.40
N TYR A 99 -1.72 -7.68 -18.35
CA TYR A 99 -2.81 -6.71 -18.48
C TYR A 99 -2.82 -5.68 -17.34
N HIS A 100 -2.42 -6.05 -16.11
CA HIS A 100 -2.44 -5.17 -14.94
C HIS A 100 -1.16 -4.35 -14.74
N GLN A 101 -0.11 -4.64 -15.50
CA GLN A 101 1.13 -3.88 -15.44
C GLN A 101 1.01 -2.60 -16.27
N GLN A 102 1.30 -1.44 -15.67
CA GLN A 102 1.29 -0.13 -16.34
C GLN A 102 -0.07 0.25 -16.96
N TRP A 103 -1.18 -0.16 -16.32
CA TRP A 103 -2.54 0.07 -16.85
C TRP A 103 -2.81 1.55 -17.16
N ASP A 104 -2.52 2.43 -16.20
CA ASP A 104 -2.75 3.88 -16.33
C ASP A 104 -1.82 4.53 -17.37
N GLU A 105 -0.55 4.08 -17.46
CA GLU A 105 0.38 4.55 -18.51
C GLU A 105 -0.08 4.15 -19.91
N ARG A 106 -0.75 2.99 -20.07
CA ARG A 106 -1.26 2.52 -21.36
C ARG A 106 -2.60 3.14 -21.76
N HIS A 107 -3.46 3.47 -20.79
CA HIS A 107 -4.82 3.92 -21.06
C HIS A 107 -5.04 5.41 -20.82
N GLY A 108 -4.05 6.13 -20.29
CA GLY A 108 -4.07 7.59 -20.15
C GLY A 108 -5.14 8.11 -19.19
N SER A 109 -5.68 7.26 -18.33
CA SER A 109 -6.71 7.58 -17.35
C SER A 109 -6.26 7.22 -15.95
N LEU A 110 -6.44 8.11 -14.97
CA LEU A 110 -6.30 7.78 -13.56
C LEU A 110 -7.54 6.97 -13.14
N SER A 111 -7.40 5.65 -13.07
CA SER A 111 -8.49 4.73 -12.78
C SER A 111 -9.09 4.92 -11.39
N CYS A 112 -8.34 5.51 -10.45
CA CYS A 112 -8.77 5.69 -9.07
C CYS A 112 -8.61 7.17 -8.66
N PRO A 113 -9.66 7.81 -8.11
CA PRO A 113 -9.51 9.11 -7.49
C PRO A 113 -8.66 8.93 -6.23
N LEU A 114 -7.42 9.41 -6.25
CA LEU A 114 -6.62 9.55 -5.04
C LEU A 114 -7.44 10.34 -4.02
N PRO A 115 -7.53 9.90 -2.74
CA PRO A 115 -8.28 10.64 -1.74
C PRO A 115 -7.72 12.06 -1.69
N HIS A 116 -8.60 13.07 -1.81
CA HIS A 116 -8.26 14.46 -1.53
C HIS A 116 -7.95 14.61 -0.05
N ARG A 117 -6.74 14.19 0.35
CA ARG A 117 -6.19 14.21 1.71
C ARG A 117 -7.08 13.50 2.75
N ALA A 118 -6.58 12.38 3.29
CA ALA A 118 -7.11 11.81 4.53
C ALA A 118 -7.32 12.95 5.56
N ARG A 119 -8.43 12.90 6.30
CA ARG A 119 -8.86 13.97 7.21
C ARG A 119 -7.78 14.27 8.25
N ARG A 120 -6.88 15.20 7.92
CA ARG A 120 -5.85 15.75 8.81
C ARG A 120 -6.56 16.59 9.88
N ASN A 121 -6.06 16.52 11.11
CA ASN A 121 -6.52 17.40 12.20
C ASN A 121 -6.36 18.88 11.87
#